data_AF-A0A9E3B6Q9-F1
#
_entry.id   AF-A0A9E3B6Q9-F1
#
_cell.length_a   1.000
_cell.length_b   1.000
_cell.length_c   1.000
_cell.angle_alpha   90.00
_cell.angle_beta   90.00
_cell.angle_gamma   90.00
#
_symmetry.space_group_name_H-M   'P 1'
#
loop_
_entity.id
_entity.type
_entity.pdbx_description
1 polymer ?
#
loop_
_entity_poly.entity_id
_entity_poly.type
_entity_poly.pdbx_seq_one_letter_code
_entity_poly.pdbx_strand_id
1 'polypeptide(L)'
;MLGNLLWVSGAILLGILLLHPRILAAMRNFDARNRERLAAEREEKRDALAHFRRTLALAEEQVETVQTVTVDDPRTGTAVTRYVFEGETFASADEAEQVRAEKLRAIAKSFYRDLPAALRARREDDRIKGA
;
A
#
# COMPACT_ATOMS: atom_id res chain seq x y z
N MET A 1 -51.67 -12.79 44.58
CA MET A 1 -50.25 -12.70 44.18
C MET A 1 -49.94 -13.47 42.89
N LEU A 2 -50.42 -14.71 42.71
CA LEU A 2 -50.21 -15.47 41.46
C LEU A 2 -50.72 -14.77 40.19
N GLY A 3 -51.90 -14.14 40.22
CA GLY A 3 -52.47 -13.48 39.03
C GLY A 3 -51.63 -12.30 38.53
N ASN A 4 -51.05 -11.53 39.45
CA ASN A 4 -50.16 -10.41 39.08
C ASN A 4 -48.83 -10.93 38.50
N LEU A 5 -48.32 -12.04 39.05
CA LEU A 5 -47.10 -12.68 38.57
C LEU A 5 -47.27 -13.24 37.15
N LEU A 6 -48.40 -13.90 36.87
CA LEU A 6 -48.71 -14.44 35.54
C LEU A 6 -48.92 -13.34 34.50
N TRP A 7 -49.51 -12.21 34.91
CA TRP A 7 -49.73 -11.08 34.00
C TRP A 7 -48.41 -10.36 33.65
N VAL A 8 -47.54 -10.14 34.65
CA VAL A 8 -46.22 -9.55 34.45
C VAL A 8 -45.33 -10.48 33.62
N SER A 9 -45.32 -11.79 33.91
CA SER A 9 -44.53 -12.74 33.13
C SER A 9 -45.03 -12.83 31.68
N GLY A 10 -46.35 -12.83 31.47
CA GLY A 10 -46.95 -12.79 30.14
C GLY A 10 -46.58 -11.51 29.36
N ALA A 11 -46.61 -10.34 30.02
CA ALA A 11 -46.23 -9.07 29.39
C ALA A 11 -44.73 -9.04 29.00
N ILE A 12 -43.85 -9.58 29.84
CA ILE A 12 -42.42 -9.70 29.53
C ILE A 12 -42.20 -10.63 28.33
N LEU A 13 -42.85 -11.80 28.31
CA LEU A 13 -42.72 -12.79 27.24
C LEU A 13 -43.23 -12.24 25.90
N LEU A 14 -44.36 -11.52 25.94
CA LEU A 14 -44.92 -10.83 24.77
C LEU A 14 -43.99 -9.71 24.27
N GLY A 15 -43.40 -8.94 25.18
CA GLY A 15 -42.41 -7.92 24.87
C GLY A 15 -41.19 -8.50 24.18
N ILE A 16 -40.64 -9.61 24.69
CA ILE A 16 -39.52 -10.32 24.07
C ILE A 16 -39.89 -10.81 22.67
N LEU A 17 -41.04 -11.46 22.51
CA LEU A 17 -41.50 -11.97 21.21
C LEU A 17 -41.64 -10.87 20.14
N LEU A 18 -42.15 -9.70 20.53
CA LEU A 18 -42.34 -8.57 19.61
C LEU A 18 -41.02 -7.86 19.25
N LEU A 19 -40.06 -7.81 20.17
CA LEU A 19 -38.79 -7.12 19.98
C LEU A 19 -37.71 -8.01 19.32
N HIS A 20 -37.77 -9.31 19.57
CA HIS A 20 -36.82 -10.32 19.07
C HIS A 20 -36.56 -10.25 17.56
N PRO A 21 -37.57 -10.19 16.66
CA PRO A 21 -37.31 -10.14 15.21
C PRO A 21 -36.59 -8.86 14.78
N ARG A 22 -36.85 -7.72 15.45
CA ARG A 22 -36.16 -6.45 15.15
C ARG A 22 -34.71 -6.47 15.61
N ILE A 23 -34.44 -7.00 16.81
CA ILE A 23 -33.08 -7.12 17.33
C ILE A 23 -32.26 -8.07 16.45
N LEU A 24 -32.82 -9.23 16.08
CA LEU A 24 -32.15 -10.16 15.18
C LEU A 24 -31.90 -9.56 13.79
N ALA A 25 -32.86 -8.84 13.22
CA ALA A 25 -32.67 -8.17 11.94
C ALA A 25 -31.56 -7.10 12.01
N ALA A 26 -31.52 -6.31 13.09
CA ALA A 26 -30.49 -5.31 13.30
C ALA A 26 -29.09 -5.95 13.45
N MET A 27 -28.97 -7.03 14.22
CA MET A 27 -27.70 -7.76 14.35
C MET A 27 -27.26 -8.41 13.03
N ARG A 28 -28.19 -9.01 12.27
CA ARG A 28 -27.87 -9.60 10.94
C ARG A 28 -27.36 -8.55 9.96
N ASN A 29 -27.96 -7.36 9.95
CA ASN A 29 -27.52 -6.25 9.11
C ASN A 29 -26.15 -5.72 9.54
N PHE A 30 -25.88 -5.67 10.85
CA PHE A 30 -24.58 -5.30 11.38
C PHE A 30 -23.49 -6.33 11.02
N ASP A 31 -23.78 -7.62 11.17
CA ASP A 31 -22.88 -8.71 10.80
C ASP A 31 -22.61 -8.79 9.29
N ALA A 32 -23.60 -8.44 8.46
CA ALA A 32 -23.42 -8.35 7.01
C ALA A 32 -22.43 -7.24 6.65
N ARG A 33 -22.63 -6.03 7.17
CA ARG A 33 -21.74 -4.88 6.94
C ARG A 33 -20.33 -5.14 7.46
N ASN A 34 -20.19 -5.76 8.63
CA ASN A 34 -18.87 -6.11 9.16
C ASN A 34 -18.16 -7.15 8.30
N ARG A 35 -18.88 -8.15 7.77
CA ARG A 35 -18.30 -9.14 6.85
C ARG A 35 -17.84 -8.50 5.55
N GLU A 36 -18.60 -7.57 4.99
CA GLU A 36 -18.21 -6.81 3.80
C GLU A 36 -16.94 -5.99 4.05
N ARG A 37 -16.88 -5.26 5.17
CA ARG A 37 -15.70 -4.49 5.56
C ARG A 37 -14.46 -5.38 5.75
N LEU A 38 -14.61 -6.52 6.45
CA LEU A 38 -13.53 -7.48 6.65
C LEU A 38 -13.07 -8.14 5.34
N ALA A 39 -13.97 -8.36 4.39
CA ALA A 39 -13.64 -8.87 3.08
C ALA A 39 -12.84 -7.84 2.26
N ALA A 40 -13.27 -6.57 2.25
CA ALA A 40 -12.56 -5.47 1.60
C ALA A 40 -11.15 -5.27 2.21
N GLU A 41 -11.04 -5.23 3.55
CA GLU A 41 -9.74 -5.12 4.22
C GLU A 41 -8.82 -6.32 3.93
N ARG A 42 -9.38 -7.53 3.72
CA ARG A 42 -8.58 -8.70 3.32
C ARG A 42 -8.11 -8.60 1.88
N GLU A 43 -8.91 -8.07 0.98
CA GLU A 43 -8.54 -7.87 -0.42
C GLU A 43 -7.45 -6.80 -0.56
N GLU A 44 -7.59 -5.68 0.16
CA GLU A 44 -6.56 -4.64 0.26
C GLU A 44 -5.24 -5.19 0.85
N LYS A 45 -5.32 -6.05 1.88
CA LYS A 45 -4.13 -6.72 2.46
C LYS A 45 -3.52 -7.77 1.53
N ARG A 46 -4.31 -8.39 0.64
CA ARG A 46 -3.77 -9.35 -0.35
C ARG A 46 -2.92 -8.66 -1.40
N ASP A 47 -3.11 -7.36 -1.63
CA ASP A 47 -2.22 -6.55 -2.44
C ASP A 47 -1.25 -5.69 -1.59
N ALA A 48 -0.72 -6.27 -0.52
CA ALA A 48 0.32 -5.63 0.30
C ALA A 48 1.56 -5.21 -0.52
N LEU A 49 1.78 -5.85 -1.68
CA LEU A 49 2.87 -5.53 -2.60
C LEU A 49 2.50 -4.49 -3.67
N ALA A 50 1.24 -4.08 -3.84
CA ALA A 50 0.89 -3.01 -4.79
C ALA A 50 1.60 -1.72 -4.45
N HIS A 51 1.63 -1.35 -3.17
CA HIS A 51 2.36 -0.15 -2.74
C HIS A 51 3.83 -0.25 -3.09
N PHE A 52 4.47 -1.39 -2.82
CA PHE A 52 5.88 -1.59 -3.14
C PHE A 52 6.14 -1.53 -4.65
N ARG A 53 5.31 -2.19 -5.47
CA ARG A 53 5.41 -2.15 -6.94
C ARG A 53 5.23 -0.74 -7.49
N ARG A 54 4.28 0.02 -6.93
CA ARG A 54 4.05 1.41 -7.33
C ARG A 54 5.20 2.32 -6.94
N THR A 55 5.79 2.11 -5.76
CA THR A 55 7.01 2.83 -5.33
C THR A 55 8.19 2.47 -6.21
N LEU A 56 8.33 1.20 -6.62
CA LEU A 56 9.40 0.78 -7.53
C LEU A 56 9.25 1.44 -8.90
N ALA A 57 8.04 1.47 -9.47
CA ALA A 57 7.76 2.12 -10.74
C ALA A 57 8.07 3.63 -10.70
N LEU A 58 7.70 4.32 -9.62
CA LEU A 58 8.07 5.73 -9.43
C LEU A 58 9.59 5.94 -9.31
N ALA A 59 10.30 5.00 -8.69
CA ALA A 59 11.75 5.05 -8.62
C ALA A 59 12.38 4.78 -10.00
N GLU A 60 11.80 3.92 -10.84
CA GLU A 60 12.28 3.65 -12.20
C GLU A 60 12.17 4.89 -13.09
N GLU A 61 11.14 5.72 -12.92
CA GLU A 61 10.99 7.00 -13.62
C GLU A 61 12.10 8.02 -13.26
N GLN A 62 12.74 7.87 -12.10
CA GLN A 62 13.77 8.79 -11.60
C GLN A 62 15.20 8.35 -11.96
N VAL A 63 15.37 7.14 -12.49
CA VAL A 63 16.68 6.55 -12.78
C VAL A 63 16.84 6.40 -14.28
N GLU A 64 17.96 6.87 -14.81
CA GLU A 64 18.28 6.74 -16.22
C GLU A 64 18.35 5.26 -16.66
N THR A 65 18.07 5.00 -17.93
CA THR A 65 18.34 3.67 -18.51
C THR A 65 19.82 3.54 -18.84
N VAL A 66 20.37 2.33 -18.70
CA VAL A 66 21.72 2.04 -19.20
C VAL A 66 21.76 2.26 -20.71
N GLN A 67 22.64 3.14 -21.16
CA GLN A 67 22.86 3.42 -22.57
C GLN A 67 23.97 2.55 -23.13
N THR A 68 23.87 2.12 -24.39
CA THR A 68 24.95 1.42 -25.09
C THR A 68 25.63 2.40 -26.03
N VAL A 69 26.95 2.54 -25.90
CA VAL A 69 27.77 3.44 -26.71
C VAL A 69 28.90 2.65 -27.35
N THR A 70 29.21 2.98 -28.59
CA THR A 70 30.40 2.43 -29.27
C THR A 70 31.50 3.47 -29.21
N VAL A 71 32.65 3.10 -28.68
CA VAL A 71 33.81 3.98 -28.50
C VAL A 71 35.03 3.32 -29.10
N ASP A 72 35.87 4.07 -29.81
CA ASP A 72 37.12 3.53 -30.34
C ASP A 72 38.13 3.33 -29.21
N ASP A 73 38.69 2.12 -29.09
CA ASP A 73 39.74 1.85 -28.12
C ASP A 73 41.06 2.48 -28.59
N PRO A 74 41.63 3.44 -27.83
CA PRO A 74 42.85 4.15 -28.24
C PRO A 74 44.08 3.24 -28.31
N ARG A 75 44.06 2.05 -27.70
CA ARG A 75 45.20 1.11 -27.73
C ARG A 75 45.19 0.22 -28.96
N THR A 76 44.01 -0.10 -29.50
CA THR A 76 43.83 -1.09 -30.56
C THR A 76 43.27 -0.49 -31.85
N GLY A 77 42.71 0.72 -31.78
CA GLY A 77 42.03 1.39 -32.90
C GLY A 77 40.71 0.72 -33.30
N THR A 78 40.23 -0.24 -32.51
CA THR A 78 38.99 -0.97 -32.79
C THR A 78 37.83 -0.44 -31.95
N ALA A 79 36.66 -0.35 -32.58
CA ALA A 79 35.42 0.00 -31.90
C ALA A 79 35.05 -1.04 -30.84
N VAL A 80 34.87 -0.58 -29.60
CA VAL A 80 34.42 -1.41 -28.47
C VAL A 80 33.08 -0.91 -27.94
N THR A 81 32.19 -1.84 -27.62
CA THR A 81 30.92 -1.53 -26.97
C THR A 81 31.15 -1.26 -25.49
N ARG A 82 30.57 -0.16 -25.01
CA ARG A 82 30.59 0.27 -23.62
C ARG A 82 29.17 0.61 -23.17
N TYR A 83 28.94 0.50 -21.88
CA TYR A 83 27.64 0.77 -21.27
C TYR A 83 27.77 2.00 -20.39
N VAL A 84 26.84 2.95 -20.50
CA VAL A 84 26.91 4.21 -19.77
C VAL A 84 25.69 4.36 -18.89
N PHE A 85 25.89 4.72 -17.62
CA PHE A 85 24.83 4.98 -16.66
C PHE A 85 25.24 6.13 -15.73
N GLU A 86 24.43 7.18 -15.63
CA GLU A 86 24.70 8.41 -14.85
C GLU A 86 26.09 9.04 -15.14
N GLY A 87 26.61 8.88 -16.37
CA GLY A 87 27.91 9.39 -16.80
C GLY A 87 29.12 8.49 -16.49
N GLU A 88 28.92 7.37 -15.80
CA GLU A 88 29.94 6.34 -15.61
C GLU A 88 29.93 5.34 -16.77
N THR A 89 31.11 4.83 -17.15
CA THR A 89 31.27 3.90 -18.27
C THR A 89 31.71 2.53 -17.77
N PHE A 90 30.97 1.50 -18.18
CA PHE A 90 31.13 0.11 -17.79
C PHE A 90 31.56 -0.74 -18.97
N ALA A 91 32.32 -1.79 -18.66
CA ALA A 91 32.82 -2.73 -19.66
C ALA A 91 31.76 -3.78 -20.06
N SER A 92 30.76 -4.02 -19.20
CA SER A 92 29.70 -5.00 -19.42
C SER A 92 28.32 -4.44 -19.10
N ALA A 93 27.29 -5.00 -19.74
CA ALA A 93 25.90 -4.62 -19.50
C ALA A 93 25.47 -4.99 -18.07
N ASP A 94 25.88 -6.17 -17.61
CA ASP A 94 25.50 -6.70 -16.30
C ASP A 94 26.02 -5.80 -15.16
N GLU A 95 27.24 -5.28 -15.30
CA GLU A 95 27.84 -4.37 -14.32
C GLU A 95 27.09 -3.04 -14.25
N ALA A 96 26.78 -2.44 -15.40
CA ALA A 96 25.98 -1.21 -15.47
C ALA A 96 24.58 -1.41 -14.87
N GLU A 97 23.93 -2.53 -15.17
CA GLU A 97 22.59 -2.82 -14.68
C GLU A 97 22.56 -3.16 -13.17
N GLN A 98 23.63 -3.76 -12.64
CA GLN A 98 23.77 -3.96 -11.19
C GLN A 98 23.82 -2.62 -10.44
N VAL A 99 24.65 -1.69 -10.91
CA VAL A 99 24.75 -0.33 -10.32
C VAL A 99 23.41 0.39 -10.42
N ARG A 100 22.73 0.30 -11.57
CA ARG A 100 21.38 0.84 -11.76
C ARG A 100 20.38 0.23 -10.76
N ALA A 101 20.37 -1.09 -10.59
CA ALA A 101 19.47 -1.78 -9.67
C ALA A 101 19.73 -1.41 -8.21
N GLU A 102 20.99 -1.20 -7.82
CA GLU A 102 21.34 -0.70 -6.48
C GLU A 102 20.82 0.71 -6.24
N LYS A 103 20.97 1.60 -7.23
CA LYS A 103 20.44 2.97 -7.16
C LYS A 103 18.92 2.96 -7.02
N LEU A 104 18.24 2.14 -7.82
CA LEU A 104 16.79 1.96 -7.77
C LEU A 104 16.33 1.50 -6.38
N ARG A 105 17.02 0.50 -5.80
CA ARG A 105 16.74 0.03 -4.43
C ARG A 105 16.98 1.11 -3.38
N ALA A 106 18.01 1.95 -3.54
CA ALA A 106 18.29 3.03 -2.61
C ALA A 106 17.17 4.09 -2.61
N ILE A 107 16.68 4.48 -3.80
CA ILE A 107 15.55 5.41 -3.95
C ILE A 107 14.27 4.78 -3.38
N ALA A 108 13.97 3.53 -3.72
CA ALA A 108 12.81 2.84 -3.15
C ALA A 108 12.86 2.77 -1.61
N LYS A 109 14.04 2.59 -1.01
CA LYS A 109 14.22 2.62 0.45
C LYS A 109 14.05 4.01 1.04
N SER A 110 14.50 5.08 0.38
CA SER A 110 14.33 6.44 0.90
C SER A 110 12.86 6.82 1.04
N PHE A 111 12.00 6.38 0.12
CA PHE A 111 10.54 6.57 0.24
C PHE A 111 9.99 6.09 1.60
N TYR A 112 10.36 4.88 2.05
CA TYR A 112 9.88 4.36 3.32
C TYR A 112 10.53 5.04 4.54
N ARG A 113 11.78 5.48 4.41
CA ARG A 113 12.46 6.23 5.46
C ARG A 113 11.81 7.60 5.68
N ASP A 114 11.41 8.26 4.60
CA ASP A 114 10.94 9.65 4.62
C ASP A 114 9.41 9.73 4.84
N LEU A 115 8.69 8.62 4.64
CA LEU A 115 7.25 8.49 4.84
C LEU A 115 6.75 8.99 6.22
N PRO A 116 7.37 8.67 7.37
CA PRO A 116 6.91 9.16 8.66
C PRO A 116 6.96 10.68 8.79
N ALA A 117 7.98 11.31 8.20
CA ALA A 117 8.12 12.77 8.21
C ALA A 117 7.05 13.40 7.30
N ALA A 118 6.86 12.88 6.09
CA ALA A 118 5.84 13.34 5.14
C ALA A 118 4.41 13.24 5.71
N LEU A 119 4.10 12.15 6.41
CA LEU A 119 2.79 11.97 7.06
C LEU A 119 2.55 12.95 8.22
N ARG A 120 3.60 13.35 8.95
CA ARG A 120 3.49 14.37 10.01
C ARG A 120 3.24 15.75 9.41
N ALA A 121 4.02 16.14 8.39
CA ALA A 121 3.87 17.41 7.70
C ALA A 121 2.44 17.57 7.13
N ARG A 122 1.89 16.51 6.51
CA ARG A 122 0.52 16.52 5.99
C ARG A 122 -0.54 16.77 7.07
N ARG A 123 -0.40 16.15 8.25
CA ARG A 123 -1.36 16.36 9.35
C ARG A 123 -1.31 17.78 9.89
N GLU A 124 -0.15 18.41 9.88
CA GLU A 124 0.02 19.79 10.31
C GLU A 124 -0.61 20.78 9.32
N ASP A 125 -0.40 20.57 8.02
CA ASP A 125 -1.06 21.33 6.94
C ASP A 125 -2.60 21.24 6.99
N ASP A 126 -3.15 20.04 7.19
CA ASP A 126 -4.59 19.84 7.31
C ASP A 126 -5.16 20.54 8.56
N ARG A 127 -4.38 20.63 9.64
CA ARG A 127 -4.77 21.36 10.87
C ARG A 127 -4.78 22.87 10.66
N ILE A 128 -3.88 23.39 9.83
CA ILE A 128 -3.78 24.82 9.52
C ILE A 128 -4.90 25.27 8.57
N LYS A 129 -5.30 24.43 7.61
CA LYS A 129 -6.38 24.75 6.66
C LYS A 129 -7.79 24.57 7.21
N GLY A 130 -7.95 23.81 8.30
CA GLY A 130 -9.23 23.56 8.97
C GLY A 130 -9.53 24.51 10.14
N ALA A 131 -8.66 25.50 10.42
CA ALA A 131 -8.82 26.53 11.43
C ALA A 131 -9.04 27.90 10.77
#